data_AF-A0A7G9YUT9-F1
#
_entry.id   AF-A0A7G9YUT9-F1
#
_cell.length_a   1.000
_cell.length_b   1.000
_cell.length_c   1.000
_cell.angle_alpha   90.00
_cell.angle_beta   90.00
_cell.angle_gamma   90.00
#
_symmetry.space_group_name_H-M   'P 1'
#
loop_
_entity.id
_entity.type
_entity.pdbx_description
1 polymer ?
#
loop_
_entity_poly.entity_id
_entity_poly.type
_entity_poly.pdbx_seq_one_letter_code
_entity_poly.pdbx_strand_id
1 'polypeptide(L)'
;MPVISLFAWMLVIAFLAFIACMFEDLESDIGSQSNPNSQIQLAPEMGYIHRYFNKAISGEGLSYALSCTISGTIAMLILLQFESVGPKAAILAIPVGAAVGSLVHMVRSSTCHVGREAAHKRFEQPIYLDVLYGHLLPIATHNFMAVICITAIAYIQCNLGILSGVIGASNPFPLPLLCLIWGLTVGAIGSSTGDIHYGTERAFQDKPFGEGRRVVYHGQICRYGDCGVRTSKDVASFCAKFGGPATGLAFGLIVLFENWRTVIGMLLGGLSIGGLANPAVAAAWGIGIGIGIAIVLVILARTLEKWARNKYGPFAGV
;
A
#
# COMPACT_ATOMS: atom_id res chain seq x y z
N MET A 1 4.74 7.49 29.69
CA MET A 1 5.74 7.69 28.62
C MET A 1 5.91 9.19 28.37
N PRO A 2 7.13 9.74 28.25
CA PRO A 2 7.34 11.17 27.99
C PRO A 2 6.75 11.59 26.63
N VAL A 3 6.25 12.83 26.53
CA VAL A 3 5.66 13.37 25.28
C VAL A 3 6.63 13.26 24.09
N ILE A 4 7.92 13.52 24.31
CA ILE A 4 8.96 13.39 23.28
C ILE A 4 9.04 11.96 22.72
N SER A 5 8.89 10.95 23.58
CA SER A 5 8.90 9.55 23.15
C SER A 5 7.64 9.19 22.35
N LEU A 6 6.50 9.83 22.61
CA LEU A 6 5.28 9.65 21.81
C LEU A 6 5.47 10.21 20.39
N PHE A 7 6.06 11.41 20.27
CA PHE A 7 6.42 11.99 18.98
C PHE A 7 7.40 11.12 18.19
N ALA A 8 8.42 10.56 18.86
CA ALA A 8 9.37 9.66 18.21
C ALA A 8 8.67 8.41 17.63
N TRP A 9 7.77 7.78 18.40
CA TRP A 9 7.02 6.63 17.91
C TRP A 9 6.10 6.96 16.74
N MET A 10 5.53 8.16 16.70
CA MET A 10 4.69 8.59 15.58
C MET A 10 5.48 8.83 14.30
N LEU A 11 6.70 9.37 14.42
CA LEU A 11 7.61 9.47 13.28
C LEU A 11 8.00 8.07 12.76
N VAL A 12 8.25 7.12 13.66
CA VAL A 12 8.51 5.72 13.29
C VAL A 12 7.29 5.12 12.57
N ILE A 13 6.07 5.31 13.07
CA ILE A 13 4.84 4.83 12.44
C ILE A 13 4.67 5.44 11.03
N ALA A 14 4.90 6.75 10.87
CA ALA A 14 4.81 7.42 9.57
C ALA A 14 5.88 6.91 8.59
N PHE A 15 7.11 6.66 9.06
CA PHE A 15 8.18 6.10 8.25
C PHE A 15 7.89 4.66 7.82
N LEU A 16 7.35 3.84 8.72
CA LEU A 16 6.91 2.48 8.38
C LEU A 16 5.77 2.50 7.37
N ALA A 17 4.83 3.45 7.47
CA ALA A 17 3.76 3.62 6.50
C ALA A 17 4.31 4.01 5.12
N PHE A 18 5.30 4.90 5.07
CA PHE A 18 6.00 5.24 3.83
C PHE A 18 6.59 3.99 3.13
N ILE A 19 7.34 3.18 3.88
CA ILE A 19 7.93 1.95 3.34
C ILE A 19 6.82 0.97 2.92
N ALA A 20 5.77 0.83 3.73
CA ALA A 20 4.70 -0.11 3.46
C ALA A 20 4.01 0.17 2.13
N CYS A 21 3.59 1.41 1.87
CA CYS A 21 2.92 1.75 0.61
C CYS A 21 3.87 1.63 -0.58
N MET A 22 5.13 2.07 -0.44
CA MET A 22 6.10 1.96 -1.51
C MET A 22 6.30 0.51 -1.96
N PHE A 23 6.39 -0.44 -1.02
CA PHE A 23 6.55 -1.84 -1.37
C PHE A 23 5.24 -2.52 -1.80
N GLU A 24 4.09 -2.05 -1.29
CA GLU A 24 2.77 -2.45 -1.75
C GLU A 24 2.60 -2.14 -3.25
N ASP A 25 2.98 -0.93 -3.65
CA ASP A 25 2.98 -0.43 -5.02
C ASP A 25 3.77 -1.34 -5.97
N LEU A 26 5.03 -1.60 -5.62
CA LEU A 26 5.93 -2.41 -6.45
C LEU A 26 5.51 -3.86 -6.53
N GLU A 27 4.92 -4.39 -5.47
CA GLU A 27 4.36 -5.73 -5.44
C GLU A 27 3.18 -5.86 -6.40
N SER A 28 2.29 -4.88 -6.36
CA SER A 28 1.16 -4.73 -7.26
C SER A 28 1.59 -4.62 -8.72
N ASP A 29 2.61 -3.82 -9.03
CA ASP A 29 3.18 -3.68 -10.38
C ASP A 29 3.69 -5.01 -10.93
N ILE A 30 4.47 -5.74 -10.13
CA ILE A 30 5.02 -7.05 -10.53
C ILE A 30 3.88 -8.05 -10.76
N GLY A 31 2.81 -7.96 -9.96
CA GLY A 31 1.64 -8.82 -10.06
C GLY A 31 0.63 -8.43 -11.13
N SER A 32 0.71 -7.21 -11.66
CA SER A 32 -0.33 -6.58 -12.46
C SER A 32 -1.70 -6.50 -11.78
N GLN A 33 -1.72 -6.04 -10.53
CA GLN A 33 -2.94 -5.98 -9.70
C GLN A 33 -3.67 -4.63 -9.77
N SER A 34 -2.97 -3.49 -9.81
CA SER A 34 -3.57 -2.14 -9.87
C SER A 34 -3.94 -1.67 -11.26
N ASN A 35 -4.72 -0.59 -11.36
CA ASN A 35 -5.00 0.06 -12.63
C ASN A 35 -3.83 0.99 -13.05
N PRO A 36 -3.26 0.86 -14.26
CA PRO A 36 -3.81 0.16 -15.41
C PRO A 36 -3.17 -1.21 -15.66
N ASN A 37 -2.30 -1.68 -14.78
CA ASN A 37 -1.74 -3.02 -14.88
C ASN A 37 -2.85 -4.11 -14.85
N SER A 38 -4.01 -3.84 -14.27
CA SER A 38 -5.17 -4.71 -14.30
C SER A 38 -5.76 -4.81 -15.72
N GLN A 39 -5.57 -3.82 -16.58
CA GLN A 39 -5.99 -3.85 -17.98
C GLN A 39 -5.20 -4.86 -18.81
N ILE A 40 -4.06 -5.33 -18.32
CA ILE A 40 -3.31 -6.46 -18.90
C ILE A 40 -4.23 -7.70 -18.99
N GLN A 41 -5.17 -7.84 -18.06
CA GLN A 41 -6.12 -8.96 -18.07
C GLN A 41 -6.99 -8.99 -19.33
N LEU A 42 -7.31 -7.83 -19.90
CA LEU A 42 -8.14 -7.71 -21.09
C LEU A 42 -7.31 -7.81 -22.37
N ALA A 43 -5.97 -7.73 -22.27
CA ALA A 43 -5.10 -7.72 -23.44
C ALA A 43 -5.28 -8.95 -24.35
N PRO A 44 -5.38 -10.19 -23.84
CA PRO A 44 -5.68 -11.35 -24.67
C PRO A 44 -7.04 -11.28 -25.38
N GLU A 45 -8.07 -10.77 -24.70
CA GLU A 45 -9.42 -10.62 -25.27
C GLU A 45 -9.44 -9.64 -26.45
N MET A 46 -8.51 -8.69 -26.45
CA MET A 46 -8.29 -7.70 -27.49
C MET A 46 -7.28 -8.17 -28.56
N GLY A 47 -6.78 -9.41 -28.49
CA GLY A 47 -5.83 -9.98 -29.45
C GLY A 47 -4.36 -9.69 -29.17
N TYR A 48 -4.02 -9.20 -27.98
CA TYR A 48 -2.66 -8.87 -27.58
C TYR A 48 -2.09 -9.90 -26.59
N ILE A 49 -1.49 -10.97 -27.12
CA ILE A 49 -0.74 -11.96 -26.31
C ILE A 49 0.44 -11.27 -25.63
N HIS A 50 0.64 -11.47 -24.33
CA HIS A 50 1.64 -10.75 -23.53
C HIS A 50 2.39 -11.64 -22.54
N ARG A 51 3.55 -11.17 -22.03
CA ARG A 51 4.38 -11.88 -21.02
C ARG A 51 4.37 -11.20 -19.65
N TYR A 52 3.23 -10.65 -19.29
CA TYR A 52 3.02 -10.02 -17.98
C TYR A 52 2.44 -11.03 -16.98
N PHE A 53 2.90 -10.98 -15.74
CA PHE A 53 2.29 -11.76 -14.68
C PHE A 53 0.90 -11.19 -14.38
N ASN A 54 -0.09 -12.05 -14.23
CA ASN A 54 -1.49 -11.63 -14.17
C ASN A 54 -2.14 -12.13 -12.88
N LYS A 55 -1.96 -11.38 -11.80
CA LYS A 55 -2.57 -11.63 -10.49
C LYS A 55 -3.59 -10.54 -10.22
N ALA A 56 -4.86 -10.88 -10.30
CA ALA A 56 -5.91 -10.07 -9.71
C ALA A 56 -6.75 -10.97 -8.83
N ILE A 57 -6.19 -11.26 -7.65
CA ILE A 57 -6.83 -12.13 -6.66
C ILE A 57 -8.11 -11.47 -6.13
N SER A 58 -7.98 -10.19 -5.76
CA SER A 58 -9.01 -9.23 -5.32
C SER A 58 -8.43 -7.82 -5.49
N GLY A 59 -9.19 -6.75 -5.26
CA GLY A 59 -8.59 -5.41 -5.15
C GLY A 59 -7.44 -5.38 -4.12
N GLU A 60 -6.46 -4.49 -4.31
CA GLU A 60 -5.26 -4.37 -3.48
C GLU A 60 -5.58 -4.30 -1.99
N GLY A 61 -6.52 -3.42 -1.61
CA GLY A 61 -6.98 -3.30 -0.23
C GLY A 61 -7.39 -4.63 0.38
N LEU A 62 -8.20 -5.45 -0.31
CA LEU A 62 -8.63 -6.76 0.20
C LEU A 62 -7.48 -7.78 0.24
N SER A 63 -6.56 -7.70 -0.72
CA SER A 63 -5.41 -8.60 -0.76
C SER A 63 -4.47 -8.35 0.42
N TYR A 64 -4.14 -7.07 0.65
CA TYR A 64 -3.30 -6.64 1.75
C TYR A 64 -3.98 -6.79 3.11
N ALA A 65 -5.29 -6.58 3.20
CA ALA A 65 -6.06 -6.90 4.39
C ALA A 65 -5.87 -8.36 4.82
N LEU A 66 -6.00 -9.31 3.89
CA LEU A 66 -5.83 -10.72 4.21
C LEU A 66 -4.39 -11.05 4.63
N SER A 67 -3.40 -10.63 3.83
CA SER A 67 -1.98 -10.89 4.10
C SER A 67 -1.54 -10.32 5.45
N CYS A 68 -1.96 -9.09 5.77
CA CYS A 68 -1.68 -8.44 7.04
C CYS A 68 -2.43 -9.11 8.20
N THR A 69 -3.68 -9.52 8.02
CA THR A 69 -4.47 -10.21 9.07
C THR A 69 -3.84 -11.55 9.44
N ILE A 70 -3.39 -12.33 8.46
CA ILE A 70 -2.66 -13.59 8.69
C ILE A 70 -1.39 -13.30 9.48
N SER A 71 -0.60 -12.30 9.05
CA SER A 71 0.60 -11.89 9.75
C SER A 71 0.34 -11.49 11.21
N GLY A 72 -0.66 -10.63 11.45
CA GLY A 72 -1.07 -10.19 12.78
C GLY A 72 -1.57 -11.34 13.66
N THR A 73 -2.24 -12.33 13.07
CA THR A 73 -2.71 -13.53 13.80
C THR A 73 -1.53 -14.38 14.26
N ILE A 74 -0.60 -14.70 13.35
CA ILE A 74 0.59 -15.50 13.70
C ILE A 74 1.47 -14.74 14.70
N ALA A 75 1.69 -13.44 14.49
CA ALA A 75 2.45 -12.60 15.41
C ALA A 75 1.80 -12.57 16.80
N MET A 76 0.47 -12.42 16.89
CA MET A 76 -0.26 -12.45 18.16
C MET A 76 -0.09 -13.79 18.88
N LEU A 77 -0.22 -14.92 18.17
CA LEU A 77 -0.06 -16.25 18.77
C LEU A 77 1.35 -16.44 19.36
N ILE A 78 2.39 -15.99 18.64
CA ILE A 78 3.77 -16.06 19.13
C ILE A 78 3.95 -15.15 20.34
N LEU A 79 3.43 -13.92 20.31
CA LEU A 79 3.51 -12.99 21.44
C LEU A 79 2.84 -13.54 22.70
N LEU A 80 1.67 -14.16 22.57
CA LEU A 80 0.97 -14.80 23.69
C LEU A 80 1.73 -16.01 24.22
N GLN A 81 2.30 -16.84 23.34
CA GLN A 81 3.08 -18.01 23.75
C GLN A 81 4.36 -17.64 24.50
N PHE A 82 4.98 -16.50 24.16
CA PHE A 82 6.22 -16.00 24.75
C PHE A 82 6.00 -14.80 25.67
N GLU A 83 4.85 -14.72 26.33
CA GLU A 83 4.53 -13.61 27.25
C GLU A 83 5.60 -13.42 28.34
N SER A 84 6.21 -14.52 28.82
CA SER A 84 7.29 -14.52 29.80
C SER A 84 8.59 -13.83 29.34
N VAL A 85 8.80 -13.71 28.02
CA VAL A 85 9.96 -13.02 27.41
C VAL A 85 9.70 -11.50 27.30
N GLY A 86 8.44 -11.08 27.45
CA GLY A 86 8.01 -9.70 27.36
C GLY A 86 8.13 -9.12 25.94
N PRO A 87 8.26 -7.79 25.79
CA PRO A 87 8.18 -7.11 24.49
C PRO A 87 9.29 -7.48 23.50
N LYS A 88 10.34 -8.18 23.95
CA LYS A 88 11.42 -8.69 23.09
C LYS A 88 10.94 -9.80 22.15
N ALA A 89 9.86 -10.52 22.51
CA ALA A 89 9.25 -11.53 21.65
C ALA A 89 8.80 -10.98 20.28
N ALA A 90 8.49 -9.67 20.21
CA ALA A 90 8.09 -8.99 18.98
C ALA A 90 9.16 -9.04 17.87
N ILE A 91 10.45 -9.08 18.24
CA ILE A 91 11.58 -9.16 17.29
C ILE A 91 11.49 -10.44 16.45
N LEU A 92 10.96 -11.53 17.01
CA LEU A 92 10.73 -12.78 16.31
C LEU A 92 9.31 -12.86 15.74
N ALA A 93 8.30 -12.47 16.52
CA ALA A 93 6.90 -12.64 16.17
C ALA A 93 6.50 -11.89 14.89
N ILE A 94 6.96 -10.65 14.74
CA ILE A 94 6.59 -9.79 13.60
C ILE A 94 7.18 -10.32 12.28
N PRO A 95 8.50 -10.59 12.15
CA PRO A 95 9.06 -11.16 10.92
C PRO A 95 8.46 -12.53 10.57
N VAL A 96 8.23 -13.40 11.56
CA VAL A 96 7.64 -14.73 11.31
C VAL A 96 6.21 -14.59 10.80
N GLY A 97 5.40 -13.72 11.42
CA GLY A 97 4.05 -13.43 10.94
C GLY A 97 4.05 -12.91 9.50
N ALA A 98 4.92 -11.96 9.19
CA ALA A 98 5.03 -11.37 7.86
C ALA A 98 5.47 -12.40 6.80
N ALA A 99 6.37 -13.32 7.17
CA ALA A 99 6.81 -14.42 6.32
C ALA A 99 5.64 -15.35 5.97
N VAL A 100 4.84 -15.76 6.96
CA VAL A 100 3.66 -16.61 6.73
C VAL A 100 2.62 -15.90 5.86
N GLY A 101 2.30 -14.63 6.17
CA GLY A 101 1.38 -13.83 5.36
C GLY A 101 1.83 -13.72 3.89
N SER A 102 3.14 -13.56 3.67
CA SER A 102 3.71 -13.43 2.32
C SER A 102 3.77 -14.74 1.55
N LEU A 103 4.01 -15.86 2.23
CA LEU A 103 3.94 -17.18 1.60
C LEU A 103 2.51 -17.49 1.13
N VAL A 104 1.50 -17.18 1.94
CA VAL A 104 0.09 -17.34 1.55
C VAL A 104 -0.25 -16.44 0.37
N HIS A 105 0.21 -15.19 0.37
CA HIS A 105 0.02 -14.26 -0.75
C HIS A 105 0.66 -14.77 -2.05
N MET A 106 1.88 -15.30 -1.98
CA MET A 106 2.58 -15.89 -3.13
C MET A 106 1.83 -17.10 -3.71
N VAL A 107 1.31 -17.99 -2.87
CA VAL A 107 0.51 -19.14 -3.30
C VAL A 107 -0.81 -18.72 -3.96
N ARG A 108 -1.47 -17.69 -3.41
CA ARG A 108 -2.68 -17.13 -4.05
C ARG A 108 -2.34 -16.47 -5.38
N SER A 109 -1.21 -15.78 -5.46
CA SER A 109 -0.73 -15.13 -6.68
C SER A 109 -0.46 -16.13 -7.81
N SER A 110 0.20 -17.25 -7.52
CA SER A 110 0.43 -18.31 -8.51
C SER A 110 -0.88 -18.94 -8.99
N THR A 111 -1.78 -19.23 -8.06
CA THR A 111 -3.09 -19.83 -8.36
C THR A 111 -3.93 -18.91 -9.24
N CYS A 112 -3.97 -17.61 -8.94
CA CYS A 112 -4.73 -16.64 -9.73
C CYS A 112 -4.13 -16.41 -11.11
N HIS A 113 -2.80 -16.39 -11.24
CA HIS A 113 -2.15 -16.28 -12.55
C HIS A 113 -2.45 -17.49 -13.42
N VAL A 114 -2.18 -18.70 -12.94
CA VAL A 114 -2.45 -19.93 -13.70
C VAL A 114 -3.94 -20.06 -14.04
N GLY A 115 -4.82 -19.75 -13.09
CA GLY A 115 -6.27 -19.79 -13.30
C GLY A 115 -6.76 -18.82 -14.37
N ARG A 116 -6.24 -17.57 -14.39
CA ARG A 116 -6.59 -16.58 -15.40
C ARG A 116 -6.08 -16.95 -16.79
N GLU A 117 -4.79 -17.27 -16.90
CA GLU A 117 -4.19 -17.61 -18.19
C GLU A 117 -4.84 -18.88 -18.77
N ALA A 118 -5.25 -19.83 -17.93
CA ALA A 118 -6.04 -20.99 -18.35
C ALA A 118 -7.42 -20.59 -18.93
N ALA A 119 -8.08 -19.57 -18.35
CA ALA A 119 -9.32 -19.02 -18.89
C ALA A 119 -9.11 -18.31 -20.23
N HIS A 120 -7.93 -17.72 -20.46
CA HIS A 120 -7.56 -17.07 -21.71
C HIS A 120 -7.09 -18.03 -22.81
N LYS A 121 -7.20 -19.35 -22.62
CA LYS A 121 -6.83 -20.35 -23.63
C LYS A 121 -7.52 -20.12 -24.98
N ARG A 122 -8.77 -19.61 -25.00
CA ARG A 122 -9.50 -19.29 -26.22
C ARG A 122 -8.85 -18.17 -27.05
N PHE A 123 -8.09 -17.30 -26.39
CA PHE A 123 -7.36 -16.19 -27.00
C PHE A 123 -5.90 -16.52 -27.28
N GLU A 124 -5.54 -17.81 -27.27
CA GLU A 124 -4.19 -18.31 -27.55
C GLU A 124 -3.10 -17.76 -26.62
N GLN A 125 -3.49 -17.21 -25.46
CA GLN A 125 -2.57 -16.73 -24.44
C GLN A 125 -1.94 -17.93 -23.71
N PRO A 126 -0.60 -18.13 -23.80
CA PRO A 126 0.05 -19.27 -23.18
C PRO A 126 0.53 -18.94 -21.77
N ILE A 127 0.69 -19.99 -20.95
CA ILE A 127 1.34 -19.87 -19.65
C ILE A 127 2.85 -19.91 -19.85
N TYR A 128 3.50 -18.77 -19.64
CA TYR A 128 4.95 -18.66 -19.69
C TYR A 128 5.57 -19.06 -18.35
N LEU A 129 6.27 -20.19 -18.32
CA LEU A 129 6.88 -20.71 -17.08
C LEU A 129 7.97 -19.79 -16.52
N ASP A 130 8.74 -19.13 -17.39
CA ASP A 130 9.72 -18.11 -17.00
C ASP A 130 9.07 -16.88 -16.36
N VAL A 131 7.88 -16.48 -16.82
CA VAL A 131 7.08 -15.43 -16.17
C VAL A 131 6.56 -15.94 -14.83
N LEU A 132 5.97 -17.13 -14.77
CA LEU A 132 5.47 -17.71 -13.52
C LEU A 132 6.59 -17.77 -12.46
N TYR A 133 7.67 -18.51 -12.70
CA TYR A 133 8.73 -18.68 -11.71
C TYR A 133 9.53 -17.40 -11.46
N GLY A 134 9.71 -16.58 -12.49
CA GLY A 134 10.47 -15.34 -12.36
C GLY A 134 9.82 -14.33 -11.42
N HIS A 135 8.50 -14.29 -11.32
CA HIS A 135 7.79 -13.22 -10.61
C HIS A 135 7.36 -13.58 -9.18
N LEU A 136 7.28 -14.87 -8.83
CA LEU A 136 6.83 -15.31 -7.50
C LEU A 136 7.72 -14.81 -6.36
N LEU A 137 9.04 -14.91 -6.51
CA LEU A 137 9.96 -14.46 -5.46
C LEU A 137 9.89 -12.94 -5.27
N PRO A 138 9.96 -12.10 -6.33
CA PRO A 138 9.72 -10.66 -6.19
C PRO A 138 8.36 -10.30 -5.57
N ILE A 139 7.27 -10.99 -5.95
CA ILE A 139 5.94 -10.84 -5.34
C ILE A 139 6.02 -11.09 -3.83
N ALA A 140 6.62 -12.21 -3.42
CA ALA A 140 6.75 -12.55 -2.00
C ALA A 140 7.62 -11.53 -1.24
N THR A 141 8.73 -11.07 -1.81
CA THR A 141 9.65 -10.15 -1.12
C THR A 141 9.07 -8.75 -0.95
N HIS A 142 8.42 -8.19 -1.98
CA HIS A 142 7.81 -6.87 -1.86
C HIS A 142 6.59 -6.93 -0.91
N ASN A 143 5.77 -7.99 -1.00
CA ASN A 143 4.68 -8.19 -0.05
C ASN A 143 5.21 -8.32 1.39
N PHE A 144 6.30 -9.04 1.61
CA PHE A 144 6.92 -9.18 2.92
C PHE A 144 7.32 -7.83 3.53
N MET A 145 7.96 -6.96 2.74
CA MET A 145 8.34 -5.63 3.19
C MET A 145 7.14 -4.76 3.56
N ALA A 146 6.05 -4.84 2.80
CA ALA A 146 4.84 -4.11 3.13
C ALA A 146 4.15 -4.68 4.39
N VAL A 147 3.96 -6.00 4.45
CA VAL A 147 3.27 -6.68 5.55
C VAL A 147 4.05 -6.56 6.87
N ILE A 148 5.39 -6.64 6.86
CA ILE A 148 6.19 -6.48 8.08
C ILE A 148 6.05 -5.06 8.65
N CYS A 149 6.02 -4.04 7.80
CA CYS A 149 5.82 -2.65 8.21
C CYS A 149 4.41 -2.44 8.79
N ILE A 150 3.36 -2.96 8.14
CA ILE A 150 1.99 -2.86 8.65
C ILE A 150 1.82 -3.62 9.98
N THR A 151 2.39 -4.81 10.08
CA THR A 151 2.34 -5.60 11.31
C THR A 151 3.08 -4.90 12.45
N ALA A 152 4.20 -4.23 12.16
CA ALA A 152 4.91 -3.41 13.13
C ALA A 152 4.11 -2.18 13.58
N ILE A 153 3.44 -1.46 12.65
CA ILE A 153 2.56 -0.34 13.00
C ILE A 153 1.42 -0.83 13.91
N ALA A 154 0.74 -1.90 13.52
CA ALA A 154 -0.35 -2.49 14.29
C ALA A 154 0.13 -2.95 15.68
N TYR A 155 1.34 -3.54 15.78
CA TYR A 155 1.94 -3.90 17.05
C TYR A 155 2.27 -2.68 17.92
N ILE A 156 2.82 -1.60 17.36
CA ILE A 156 3.11 -0.39 18.14
C ILE A 156 1.82 0.16 18.77
N GLN A 157 0.71 0.13 18.04
CA GLN A 157 -0.57 0.73 18.41
C GLN A 157 -1.52 -0.18 19.22
N CYS A 158 -1.31 -1.50 19.22
CA CYS A 158 -2.22 -2.43 19.88
C CYS A 158 -2.07 -2.41 21.41
N ASN A 159 -3.06 -3.00 22.08
CA ASN A 159 -3.09 -3.17 23.53
C ASN A 159 -1.98 -4.09 24.09
N LEU A 160 -1.33 -4.89 23.26
CA LEU A 160 -0.15 -5.70 23.59
C LEU A 160 1.18 -5.00 23.23
N GLY A 161 1.06 -3.78 22.70
CA GLY A 161 2.10 -3.06 22.02
C GLY A 161 2.90 -2.11 22.88
N ILE A 162 3.71 -1.31 22.20
CA ILE A 162 4.58 -0.30 22.83
C ILE A 162 3.76 0.85 23.42
N LEU A 163 2.66 1.23 22.76
CA LEU A 163 1.76 2.26 23.24
C LEU A 163 0.70 1.74 24.22
N SER A 164 0.79 0.48 24.63
CA SER A 164 -0.12 -0.11 25.62
C SER A 164 -0.06 0.68 26.93
N GLY A 165 -1.24 0.99 27.48
CA GLY A 165 -1.38 1.77 28.72
C GLY A 165 -1.20 3.28 28.56
N VAL A 166 -0.92 3.80 27.36
CA VAL A 166 -0.93 5.24 27.10
C VAL A 166 -2.36 5.71 26.83
N ILE A 167 -2.93 6.46 27.77
CA ILE A 167 -4.29 7.03 27.67
C ILE A 167 -4.42 7.82 26.36
N GLY A 168 -5.35 7.41 25.50
CA GLY A 168 -5.64 8.06 24.21
C GLY A 168 -4.75 7.65 23.03
N ALA A 169 -3.73 6.81 23.22
CA ALA A 169 -2.86 6.32 22.13
C ALA A 169 -2.88 4.78 21.96
N SER A 170 -3.29 4.03 22.99
CA SER A 170 -3.53 2.58 22.86
C SER A 170 -4.86 2.33 22.15
N ASN A 171 -4.84 1.55 21.07
CA ASN A 171 -6.07 1.08 20.43
C ASN A 171 -6.66 -0.12 21.19
N PRO A 172 -8.00 -0.20 21.35
CA PRO A 172 -8.66 -1.32 22.02
C PRO A 172 -8.73 -2.59 21.16
N PHE A 173 -8.41 -2.47 19.87
CA PHE A 173 -8.54 -3.56 18.91
C PHE A 173 -7.39 -4.57 19.02
N PRO A 174 -7.68 -5.87 18.85
CA PRO A 174 -6.64 -6.90 18.85
C PRO A 174 -5.74 -6.75 17.62
N LEU A 175 -4.49 -7.23 17.74
CA LEU A 175 -3.47 -7.10 16.69
C LEU A 175 -3.95 -7.54 15.28
N PRO A 176 -4.65 -8.68 15.10
CA PRO A 176 -5.13 -9.09 13.77
C PRO A 176 -6.13 -8.10 13.17
N LEU A 177 -7.01 -7.50 13.99
CA LEU A 177 -7.99 -6.53 13.51
C LEU A 177 -7.32 -5.21 13.10
N LEU A 178 -6.30 -4.76 13.85
CA LEU A 178 -5.50 -3.60 13.45
C LEU A 178 -4.75 -3.88 12.15
N CYS A 179 -4.15 -5.06 12.00
CA CYS A 179 -3.52 -5.46 10.75
C CYS A 179 -4.51 -5.51 9.58
N LEU A 180 -5.77 -5.92 9.81
CA LEU A 180 -6.81 -5.90 8.79
C LEU A 180 -7.11 -4.46 8.35
N ILE A 181 -7.32 -3.55 9.29
CA ILE A 181 -7.65 -2.14 9.01
C ILE A 181 -6.50 -1.45 8.28
N TRP A 182 -5.27 -1.62 8.77
CA TRP A 182 -4.09 -1.05 8.14
C TRP A 182 -3.78 -1.69 6.79
N GLY A 183 -4.00 -3.00 6.65
CA GLY A 183 -3.87 -3.72 5.39
C GLY A 183 -4.87 -3.23 4.33
N LEU A 184 -6.13 -2.99 4.71
CA LEU A 184 -7.11 -2.34 3.83
C LEU A 184 -6.63 -0.94 3.42
N THR A 185 -6.14 -0.17 4.39
CA THR A 185 -5.72 1.22 4.18
C THR A 185 -4.54 1.31 3.22
N VAL A 186 -3.49 0.51 3.41
CA VAL A 186 -2.30 0.56 2.56
C VAL A 186 -2.62 0.18 1.12
N GLY A 187 -3.39 -0.89 0.89
CA GLY A 187 -3.77 -1.29 -0.46
C GLY A 187 -4.84 -0.39 -1.10
N ALA A 188 -5.61 0.37 -0.32
CA ALA A 188 -6.52 1.38 -0.88
C ALA A 188 -5.76 2.65 -1.30
N ILE A 189 -4.81 3.08 -0.46
CA ILE A 189 -4.00 4.28 -0.72
C ILE A 189 -3.03 4.02 -1.88
N GLY A 190 -2.39 2.86 -1.90
CA GLY A 190 -1.62 2.34 -3.03
C GLY A 190 -2.36 2.58 -4.33
N SER A 191 -3.43 1.81 -4.57
CA SER A 191 -4.30 1.96 -5.73
C SER A 191 -4.67 3.42 -6.05
N SER A 192 -5.10 4.20 -5.05
CA SER A 192 -5.56 5.57 -5.32
C SER A 192 -4.46 6.56 -5.74
N THR A 193 -3.20 6.29 -5.39
CA THR A 193 -2.08 7.22 -5.58
C THR A 193 -1.11 6.75 -6.65
N GLY A 194 -0.89 5.44 -6.75
CA GLY A 194 0.03 4.87 -7.72
C GLY A 194 -0.57 4.81 -9.12
N ASP A 195 -1.90 4.86 -9.29
CA ASP A 195 -2.58 4.76 -10.61
C ASP A 195 -2.05 5.75 -11.66
N ILE A 196 -1.58 6.91 -11.22
CA ILE A 196 -1.02 7.95 -12.08
C ILE A 196 0.43 7.63 -12.50
N HIS A 197 1.12 6.79 -11.73
CA HIS A 197 2.56 6.48 -11.83
C HIS A 197 2.86 4.97 -11.98
N TYR A 198 1.84 4.10 -12.10
CA TYR A 198 1.88 2.62 -12.13
C TYR A 198 2.44 2.03 -13.42
N GLY A 199 3.37 2.75 -14.04
CA GLY A 199 3.85 2.42 -15.36
C GLY A 199 2.71 2.31 -16.37
N THR A 200 1.61 3.05 -16.20
CA THR A 200 0.70 3.42 -17.31
C THR A 200 1.50 3.91 -18.50
N GLU A 201 2.56 4.65 -18.22
CA GLU A 201 3.47 5.21 -19.21
C GLU A 201 4.43 4.15 -19.75
N ARG A 202 4.66 3.07 -19.01
CA ARG A 202 5.49 1.94 -19.44
C ARG A 202 4.68 0.85 -20.16
N ALA A 203 3.42 0.67 -19.80
CA ALA A 203 2.47 -0.27 -20.36
C ALA A 203 1.81 0.26 -21.64
N PHE A 204 1.77 1.57 -21.87
CA PHE A 204 1.15 2.17 -23.06
C PHE A 204 2.05 3.27 -23.65
N GLN A 205 3.20 2.87 -24.18
CA GLN A 205 4.22 3.77 -24.75
C GLN A 205 3.96 4.22 -26.18
N ASP A 206 3.10 3.52 -26.90
CA ASP A 206 2.67 3.81 -28.27
C ASP A 206 1.69 5.00 -28.34
N LYS A 207 1.61 5.78 -27.27
CA LYS A 207 0.58 6.75 -27.00
C LYS A 207 1.16 7.94 -26.22
N PRO A 208 0.66 9.17 -26.44
CA PRO A 208 1.13 10.36 -25.73
C PRO A 208 1.09 10.23 -24.21
N PHE A 209 2.08 10.86 -23.55
CA PHE A 209 2.18 10.91 -22.09
C PHE A 209 0.99 11.64 -21.46
N GLY A 210 0.49 11.11 -20.35
CA GLY A 210 -0.56 11.75 -19.56
C GLY A 210 -1.97 11.63 -20.14
N GLU A 211 -2.18 10.85 -21.21
CA GLU A 211 -3.54 10.59 -21.69
C GLU A 211 -4.25 9.73 -20.65
N GLY A 212 -5.32 10.26 -20.05
CA GLY A 212 -6.30 9.39 -19.43
C GLY A 212 -6.71 8.35 -20.49
N ARG A 213 -6.38 7.08 -20.25
CA ARG A 213 -6.51 6.05 -21.28
C ARG A 213 -7.98 5.91 -21.64
N ARG A 214 -8.32 6.12 -22.92
CA ARG A 214 -9.67 5.85 -23.41
C ARG A 214 -9.96 4.36 -23.23
N VAL A 215 -11.19 4.03 -22.87
CA VAL A 215 -11.65 2.64 -22.67
C VAL A 215 -11.35 1.77 -23.90
N VAL A 216 -11.39 2.35 -25.10
CA VAL A 216 -11.07 1.66 -26.37
C VAL A 216 -9.63 1.13 -26.42
N TYR A 217 -8.70 1.73 -25.68
CA TYR A 217 -7.29 1.32 -25.63
C TYR A 217 -7.00 0.35 -24.47
N HIS A 218 -7.99 0.01 -23.64
CA HIS A 218 -7.78 -0.97 -22.58
C HIS A 218 -7.37 -2.32 -23.19
N GLY A 219 -6.36 -2.95 -22.60
CA GLY A 219 -5.75 -4.19 -23.12
C GLY A 219 -4.77 -3.98 -24.28
N GLN A 220 -4.69 -2.80 -24.91
CA GLN A 220 -3.70 -2.52 -25.96
C GLN A 220 -2.34 -2.15 -25.38
N ILE A 221 -1.71 -3.09 -24.68
CA ILE A 221 -0.44 -2.84 -23.98
C ILE A 221 0.79 -2.96 -24.90
N CYS A 222 1.82 -2.21 -24.55
CA CYS A 222 3.15 -2.26 -25.14
C CYS A 222 3.88 -3.54 -24.71
N ARG A 223 4.03 -4.47 -25.64
CA ARG A 223 4.63 -5.80 -25.40
C ARG A 223 6.14 -5.86 -25.58
N TYR A 224 6.70 -4.85 -26.25
CA TYR A 224 8.11 -4.79 -26.60
C TYR A 224 8.74 -3.56 -25.95
N GLY A 225 9.95 -3.73 -25.44
CA GLY A 225 10.77 -2.67 -24.88
C GLY A 225 12.13 -2.60 -25.54
N ASP A 226 13.00 -1.81 -24.91
CA ASP A 226 14.31 -1.45 -25.46
C ASP A 226 15.22 -2.67 -25.71
N CYS A 227 15.02 -3.75 -24.92
CA CYS A 227 15.85 -4.95 -24.96
C CYS A 227 15.06 -6.25 -25.28
N GLY A 228 13.83 -6.15 -25.80
CA GLY A 228 13.03 -7.33 -26.18
C GLY A 228 11.61 -7.34 -25.62
N VAL A 229 11.08 -8.54 -25.34
CA VAL A 229 9.71 -8.71 -24.84
C VAL A 229 9.63 -8.27 -23.38
N ARG A 230 8.67 -7.41 -23.06
CA ARG A 230 8.46 -6.88 -21.71
C ARG A 230 7.70 -7.85 -20.81
N THR A 231 7.97 -7.70 -19.52
CA THR A 231 7.29 -8.36 -18.42
C THR A 231 6.90 -7.34 -17.34
N SER A 232 6.08 -7.73 -16.37
CA SER A 232 5.67 -6.83 -15.27
C SER A 232 6.83 -6.36 -14.39
N LYS A 233 7.97 -7.07 -14.36
CA LYS A 233 9.20 -6.60 -13.72
C LYS A 233 9.75 -5.31 -14.33
N ASP A 234 9.60 -5.14 -15.64
CA ASP A 234 10.10 -3.94 -16.34
C ASP A 234 9.27 -2.70 -15.97
N VAL A 235 7.99 -2.90 -15.65
CA VAL A 235 7.10 -1.87 -15.11
C VAL A 235 7.50 -1.54 -13.68
N ALA A 236 7.64 -2.53 -12.81
CA ALA A 236 8.03 -2.32 -11.42
C ALA A 236 9.39 -1.61 -11.27
N SER A 237 10.36 -1.89 -12.16
CA SER A 237 11.65 -1.19 -12.16
C SER A 237 11.52 0.31 -12.47
N PHE A 238 10.56 0.69 -13.30
CA PHE A 238 10.22 2.09 -13.56
C PHE A 238 9.51 2.71 -12.35
N CYS A 239 8.51 2.04 -11.81
CA CYS A 239 7.73 2.51 -10.66
C CYS A 239 8.60 2.67 -9.39
N ALA A 240 9.61 1.82 -9.20
CA ALA A 240 10.57 1.91 -8.08
C ALA A 240 11.29 3.26 -8.01
N LYS A 241 11.39 4.00 -9.11
CA LYS A 241 12.03 5.32 -9.16
C LYS A 241 11.07 6.47 -8.89
N PHE A 242 9.78 6.30 -9.17
CA PHE A 242 8.80 7.39 -9.18
C PHE A 242 7.49 7.01 -8.49
N GLY A 243 6.79 5.98 -8.98
CA GLY A 243 5.51 5.52 -8.43
C GLY A 243 5.58 5.10 -6.96
N GLY A 244 6.43 4.13 -6.65
CA GLY A 244 6.58 3.62 -5.28
C GLY A 244 6.94 4.71 -4.26
N PRO A 245 7.95 5.56 -4.51
CA PRO A 245 8.25 6.67 -3.62
C PRO A 245 7.09 7.67 -3.46
N ALA A 246 6.31 7.93 -4.52
CA ALA A 246 5.17 8.84 -4.47
C ALA A 246 4.00 8.26 -3.64
N THR A 247 3.67 6.99 -3.80
CA THR A 247 2.63 6.31 -3.01
C THR A 247 3.05 6.16 -1.55
N GLY A 248 4.32 5.80 -1.31
CA GLY A 248 4.95 5.83 0.00
C GLY A 248 4.82 7.20 0.66
N LEU A 249 5.16 8.28 -0.05
CA LEU A 249 5.05 9.64 0.47
C LEU A 249 3.60 9.99 0.82
N ALA A 250 2.63 9.63 -0.04
CA ALA A 250 1.23 9.89 0.22
C ALA A 250 0.75 9.20 1.50
N PHE A 251 1.01 7.89 1.66
CA PHE A 251 0.58 7.18 2.86
C PHE A 251 1.32 7.65 4.12
N GLY A 252 2.64 7.85 4.02
CA GLY A 252 3.45 8.36 5.11
C GLY A 252 2.97 9.73 5.61
N LEU A 253 2.62 10.65 4.70
CA LEU A 253 2.08 11.97 5.06
C LEU A 253 0.69 11.90 5.67
N ILE A 254 -0.21 11.04 5.15
CA ILE A 254 -1.53 10.82 5.75
C ILE A 254 -1.39 10.35 7.19
N VAL A 255 -0.54 9.35 7.42
CA VAL A 255 -0.28 8.80 8.76
C VAL A 255 0.40 9.83 9.64
N LEU A 256 1.34 10.62 9.13
CA LEU A 256 2.00 11.69 9.88
C LEU A 256 0.99 12.75 10.34
N PHE A 257 0.17 13.27 9.43
CA PHE A 257 -0.80 14.31 9.73
C PHE A 257 -1.90 13.82 10.67
N GLU A 258 -2.36 12.57 10.55
CA GLU A 258 -3.36 12.03 11.48
C GLU A 258 -2.80 11.83 12.89
N ASN A 259 -1.56 11.33 13.01
CA ASN A 259 -0.91 11.18 14.31
C ASN A 259 -0.61 12.54 14.96
N TRP A 260 -0.14 13.53 14.19
CA TRP A 260 0.10 14.89 14.70
C TRP A 260 -1.17 15.60 15.11
N ARG A 261 -2.23 15.50 14.29
CA ARG A 261 -3.56 16.00 14.62
C ARG A 261 -4.02 15.45 15.97
N THR A 262 -3.85 14.15 16.18
CA THR A 262 -4.25 13.47 17.41
C THR A 262 -3.44 13.97 18.61
N VAL A 263 -2.12 14.07 18.51
CA VAL A 263 -1.28 14.55 19.62
C VAL A 263 -1.49 16.01 19.95
N ILE A 264 -1.54 16.88 18.94
CA ILE A 264 -1.77 18.30 19.17
C ILE A 264 -3.16 18.49 19.79
N GLY A 265 -4.17 17.76 19.32
CA GLY A 265 -5.49 17.72 19.95
C GLY A 265 -5.43 17.31 21.42
N MET A 266 -4.70 16.23 21.75
CA MET A 266 -4.51 15.78 23.13
C MET A 266 -3.79 16.82 23.99
N LEU A 267 -2.72 17.46 23.49
CA LEU A 267 -1.99 18.52 24.19
C LEU A 267 -2.89 19.74 24.49
N LEU A 268 -3.64 20.19 23.50
CA LEU A 268 -4.59 21.32 23.65
C LEU A 268 -5.80 20.96 24.51
N GLY A 269 -6.16 19.67 24.59
CA GLY A 269 -7.18 19.13 25.48
C GLY A 269 -6.75 18.94 26.93
N GLY A 270 -5.55 19.40 27.31
CA GLY A 270 -5.06 19.40 28.68
C GLY A 270 -4.20 18.19 29.06
N LEU A 271 -3.66 17.44 28.10
CA LEU A 271 -2.65 16.41 28.37
C LEU A 271 -1.39 17.08 28.95
N SER A 272 -1.33 17.17 30.29
CA SER A 272 -0.14 17.57 31.05
C SER A 272 0.49 16.35 31.70
N ILE A 273 1.76 16.46 32.08
CA ILE A 273 2.61 15.37 32.62
C ILE A 273 2.01 14.68 33.88
N GLY A 274 0.89 15.16 34.43
CA GLY A 274 0.20 14.58 35.60
C GLY A 274 -1.33 14.47 35.56
N GLY A 275 -2.03 14.54 34.41
CA GLY A 275 -3.50 14.49 34.46
C GLY A 275 -4.26 14.21 33.15
N LEU A 276 -5.49 13.68 33.31
CA LEU A 276 -6.44 13.30 32.26
C LEU A 276 -6.76 14.48 31.34
N ALA A 277 -6.53 14.30 30.04
CA ALA A 277 -7.06 15.19 29.02
C ALA A 277 -8.60 15.16 29.05
N ASN A 278 -9.25 16.31 28.89
CA ASN A 278 -10.70 16.34 28.66
C ASN A 278 -10.95 15.79 27.24
N PRO A 279 -11.52 14.58 27.10
CA PRO A 279 -11.60 13.90 25.80
C PRO A 279 -12.45 14.68 24.80
N ALA A 280 -13.46 15.44 25.27
CA ALA A 280 -14.29 16.26 24.40
C ALA A 280 -13.52 17.45 23.81
N VAL A 281 -12.68 18.10 24.62
CA VAL A 281 -11.86 19.25 24.18
C VAL A 281 -10.73 18.78 23.26
N ALA A 282 -10.10 17.65 23.58
CA ALA A 282 -9.08 17.04 22.73
C ALA A 282 -9.63 16.66 21.34
N ALA A 283 -10.82 16.04 21.31
CA ALA A 283 -11.51 15.69 20.07
C ALA A 283 -11.88 16.94 19.25
N ALA A 284 -12.39 18.00 19.90
CA ALA A 284 -12.75 19.24 19.21
C ALA A 284 -11.56 19.89 18.50
N TRP A 285 -10.41 20.00 19.19
CA TRP A 285 -9.17 20.53 18.59
C TRP A 285 -8.64 19.63 17.48
N GLY A 286 -8.64 18.30 17.67
CA GLY A 286 -8.23 17.34 16.65
C GLY A 286 -9.09 17.41 15.38
N ILE A 287 -10.42 17.57 15.53
CA ILE A 287 -11.32 17.75 14.39
C ILE A 287 -11.02 19.08 13.67
N GLY A 288 -10.89 20.18 14.41
CA GLY A 288 -10.59 21.51 13.83
C GLY A 288 -9.29 21.54 13.04
N ILE A 289 -8.21 20.97 13.59
CA ILE A 289 -6.90 20.85 12.91
C ILE A 289 -7.04 20.00 11.64
N GLY A 290 -7.75 18.87 11.71
CA GLY A 290 -7.98 17.99 10.56
C GLY A 290 -8.69 18.70 9.41
N ILE A 291 -9.75 19.45 9.72
CA ILE A 291 -10.48 20.26 8.73
C ILE A 291 -9.55 21.31 8.11
N GLY A 292 -8.74 21.99 8.92
CA GLY A 292 -7.75 22.96 8.44
C GLY A 292 -6.76 22.35 7.45
N ILE A 293 -6.17 21.20 7.79
CA ILE A 293 -5.25 20.46 6.91
C ILE A 293 -5.94 20.08 5.60
N ALA A 294 -7.16 19.53 5.67
CA ALA A 294 -7.92 19.15 4.49
C ALA A 294 -8.21 20.33 3.55
N ILE A 295 -8.62 21.48 4.10
CA ILE A 295 -8.87 22.70 3.31
C ILE A 295 -7.59 23.16 2.60
N VAL A 296 -6.45 23.21 3.31
CA VAL A 296 -5.16 23.62 2.73
C VAL A 296 -4.76 22.68 1.59
N LEU A 297 -4.86 21.36 1.80
CA LEU A 297 -4.52 20.37 0.76
C LEU A 297 -5.42 20.49 -0.47
N VAL A 298 -6.74 20.72 -0.29
CA VAL A 298 -7.68 20.92 -1.41
C VAL A 298 -7.36 22.20 -2.18
N ILE A 299 -7.03 23.30 -1.50
CA ILE A 299 -6.64 24.56 -2.15
C ILE A 299 -5.34 24.37 -2.93
N LEU A 300 -4.34 23.71 -2.35
CA LEU A 300 -3.07 23.42 -3.02
C LEU A 300 -3.27 22.55 -4.25
N ALA A 301 -4.03 21.45 -4.12
CA ALA A 301 -4.34 20.55 -5.23
C ALA A 301 -5.03 21.29 -6.38
N ARG A 302 -6.05 22.11 -6.08
CA ARG A 302 -6.79 22.87 -7.09
C ARG A 302 -5.94 23.97 -7.73
N THR A 303 -5.02 24.57 -6.97
CA THR A 303 -4.10 25.59 -7.50
C THR A 303 -3.09 24.96 -8.45
N LEU A 304 -2.52 23.81 -8.06
CA LEU A 304 -1.61 23.04 -8.90
C LEU A 304 -2.29 22.54 -10.17
N GLU A 305 -3.51 22.00 -10.05
CA GLU A 305 -4.31 21.54 -11.18
C GLU A 305 -4.58 22.67 -12.18
N LYS A 306 -5.05 23.84 -11.71
CA LYS A 306 -5.28 25.01 -12.57
C LYS A 306 -4.00 25.49 -13.23
N TRP A 307 -2.90 25.55 -12.47
CA TRP A 307 -1.59 25.92 -12.99
C TRP A 307 -1.14 24.96 -14.10
N ALA A 308 -1.26 23.66 -13.88
CA ALA A 308 -0.89 22.63 -14.85
C ALA A 308 -1.76 22.73 -16.11
N ARG A 309 -3.08 22.85 -15.97
CA ARG A 309 -4.01 23.04 -17.10
C ARG A 309 -3.69 24.30 -17.91
N ASN A 310 -3.36 25.41 -17.24
CA ASN A 310 -3.04 26.67 -17.91
C ASN A 310 -1.68 26.63 -18.61
N LYS A 311 -0.68 25.96 -18.02
CA LYS A 311 0.69 25.92 -18.55
C LYS A 311 0.87 24.89 -19.67
N TYR A 312 0.22 23.73 -19.55
CA TYR A 312 0.38 22.61 -20.47
C TYR A 312 -0.83 22.42 -21.40
N GLY A 313 -1.92 23.17 -21.19
CA GLY A 313 -3.14 23.12 -22.00
C GLY A 313 -4.07 21.96 -21.64
N PRO A 314 -5.30 21.93 -22.21
CA PRO A 314 -6.16 20.76 -22.15
C PRO A 314 -5.51 19.60 -22.92
N PHE A 315 -5.82 18.37 -22.49
CA PHE A 315 -5.30 17.15 -23.11
C PHE A 315 -5.66 17.11 -24.61
N ALA A 316 -4.66 17.23 -25.48
CA ALA A 316 -4.85 17.23 -26.94
C ALA A 316 -5.02 15.80 -27.47
N GLY A 317 -6.19 15.20 -27.21
CA GLY A 317 -6.61 13.96 -27.85
C GLY A 317 -7.47 14.25 -29.07
N VAL A 318 -6.85 14.63 -30.19
CA VAL A 318 -7.46 14.54 -31.53
C VAL A 318 -7.29 13.11 -32.02
#